data_AF-A0A9P8FD57-F1
#
_entry.id   AF-A0A9P8FD57-F1
#
_cell.length_a   1.000
_cell.length_b   1.000
_cell.length_c   1.000
_cell.angle_alpha   90.00
_cell.angle_beta   90.00
_cell.angle_gamma   90.00
#
_symmetry.space_group_name_H-M   'P 1'
#
loop_
_entity.id
_entity.type
_entity.pdbx_description
1 polymer ?
#
loop_
_entity_poly.entity_id
_entity_poly.type
_entity_poly.pdbx_seq_one_letter_code
_entity_poly.pdbx_strand_id
1 'polypeptide(L)'
;MAAVSQAAALAEKAVGHDDNAITAQDVTNPARDRAKYGDPNETMKALVWQGKNTVEVIECPKPKIIEPRDVILKVTGSTVCGSDLHLLHGSVIEMEKGDILGHEFCGIIDQVGSAVKNHKVGERVVASFQIACGDCMYCKKKLSSQCEKTNSNTIENAMYGGRTAGM
;
A
#
# COMPACT_ATOMS: atom_id res chain seq x y z
N MET A 1 -27.22 -11.58 -9.77
CA MET A 1 -26.21 -10.77 -9.04
C MET A 1 -24.78 -11.28 -9.21
N ALA A 2 -24.49 -12.58 -9.10
CA ALA A 2 -23.13 -13.13 -9.25
C ALA A 2 -22.43 -12.85 -10.61
N ALA A 3 -23.18 -12.84 -11.73
CA ALA A 3 -22.62 -12.58 -13.06
C ALA A 3 -22.21 -11.12 -13.27
N VAL A 4 -22.89 -10.16 -12.62
CA VAL A 4 -22.56 -8.73 -12.70
C VAL A 4 -21.32 -8.42 -11.87
N SER A 5 -21.16 -9.07 -10.70
CA SER A 5 -19.94 -8.95 -9.88
C SER A 5 -18.70 -9.57 -10.53
N GLN A 6 -18.84 -10.67 -11.29
CA GLN A 6 -17.71 -11.24 -12.03
C GLN A 6 -17.31 -10.38 -13.23
N ALA A 7 -18.29 -9.79 -13.93
CA ALA A 7 -18.02 -8.87 -15.02
C ALA A 7 -17.39 -7.56 -14.52
N ALA A 8 -17.80 -7.04 -13.36
CA ALA A 8 -17.16 -5.92 -12.70
C ALA A 8 -15.71 -6.24 -12.31
N ALA A 9 -15.47 -7.38 -11.63
CA ALA A 9 -14.12 -7.84 -11.27
C ALA A 9 -13.20 -8.04 -12.49
N LEU A 10 -13.73 -8.54 -13.61
CA LEU A 10 -12.97 -8.69 -14.85
C LEU A 10 -12.71 -7.34 -15.53
N ALA A 11 -13.68 -6.43 -15.52
CA ALA A 11 -13.51 -5.08 -16.03
C ALA A 11 -12.50 -4.28 -15.22
N GLU A 12 -12.52 -4.39 -13.89
CA GLU A 12 -11.55 -3.75 -12.99
C GLU A 12 -10.14 -4.26 -13.24
N LYS A 13 -9.96 -5.58 -13.34
CA LYS A 13 -8.67 -6.18 -13.73
C LYS A 13 -8.19 -5.74 -15.11
N ALA A 14 -9.10 -5.43 -16.03
CA ALA A 14 -8.77 -5.04 -17.39
C ALA A 14 -8.43 -3.55 -17.54
N VAL A 15 -8.91 -2.70 -16.63
CA VAL A 15 -8.76 -1.23 -16.72
C VAL A 15 -7.49 -0.74 -16.03
N GLY A 16 -7.03 -1.41 -14.96
CA GLY A 16 -5.65 -1.38 -14.49
C GLY A 16 -5.06 -0.01 -14.10
N HIS A 17 -3.75 0.00 -13.86
CA HIS A 17 -2.96 1.16 -13.43
C HIS A 17 -2.33 1.89 -14.62
N ASP A 18 -2.35 3.22 -14.63
CA ASP A 18 -1.55 4.03 -15.55
C ASP A 18 -0.10 4.22 -15.08
N ASP A 19 0.77 4.77 -15.92
CA ASP A 19 2.21 4.87 -15.66
C ASP A 19 2.66 6.24 -15.10
N ASN A 20 1.73 7.07 -14.62
CA ASN A 20 2.06 8.40 -14.12
C ASN A 20 2.41 8.44 -12.62
N ALA A 21 2.22 7.32 -11.91
CA ALA A 21 2.69 7.21 -10.54
C ALA A 21 4.23 7.17 -10.52
N ILE A 22 4.83 7.90 -9.59
CA ILE A 22 6.29 8.01 -9.44
C ILE A 22 6.85 7.05 -8.39
N THR A 23 6.01 6.17 -7.86
CA THR A 23 6.35 5.25 -6.78
C THR A 23 5.83 3.86 -7.11
N ALA A 24 6.55 2.83 -6.69
CA ALA A 24 6.20 1.44 -6.94
C ALA A 24 4.82 1.13 -6.34
N GLN A 25 3.95 0.51 -7.15
CA GLN A 25 2.60 0.11 -6.76
C GLN A 25 2.52 -1.42 -6.64
N ASP A 26 1.42 -1.92 -6.08
CA ASP A 26 1.14 -3.36 -5.99
C ASP A 26 2.18 -4.15 -5.16
N VAL A 27 2.79 -3.46 -4.19
CA VAL A 27 3.85 -3.99 -3.30
C VAL A 27 3.31 -4.54 -1.98
N THR A 28 2.00 -4.49 -1.75
CA THR A 28 1.31 -4.91 -0.52
C THR A 28 1.53 -6.37 -0.14
N ASN A 29 1.91 -7.21 -1.10
CA ASN A 29 2.22 -8.61 -0.84
C ASN A 29 3.61 -8.98 -1.39
N PRO A 30 4.66 -8.93 -0.54
CA PRO A 30 6.01 -9.33 -0.92
C PRO A 30 6.14 -10.78 -1.41
N ALA A 31 5.16 -11.65 -1.12
CA ALA A 31 5.16 -13.03 -1.60
C ALA A 31 4.73 -13.16 -3.07
N ARG A 32 4.07 -12.15 -3.67
CA ARG A 32 3.69 -12.17 -5.11
C ARG A 32 4.91 -12.26 -6.03
N ASP A 33 5.94 -11.49 -5.69
CA ASP A 33 7.25 -11.55 -6.35
C ASP A 33 8.33 -11.41 -5.28
N ARG A 34 8.69 -12.54 -4.68
CA ARG A 34 9.69 -12.58 -3.62
C ARG A 34 11.03 -12.03 -4.09
N ALA A 35 11.43 -12.29 -5.34
CA ALA A 35 12.69 -11.80 -5.86
C ALA A 35 12.69 -10.27 -5.96
N LYS A 36 11.53 -9.66 -6.28
CA LYS A 36 11.39 -8.21 -6.49
C LYS A 36 10.99 -7.42 -5.25
N TYR A 37 10.27 -8.00 -4.28
CA TYR A 37 9.70 -7.25 -3.14
C TYR A 37 10.06 -7.81 -1.77
N GLY A 38 10.50 -9.07 -1.71
CA GLY A 38 10.79 -9.76 -0.45
C GLY A 38 12.27 -10.00 -0.21
N ASP A 39 12.64 -10.18 1.04
CA ASP A 39 13.93 -10.73 1.43
C ASP A 39 13.95 -12.26 1.15
N PRO A 40 14.99 -12.80 0.48
CA PRO A 40 15.07 -14.22 0.17
C PRO A 40 15.39 -15.10 1.39
N ASN A 41 15.88 -14.51 2.50
CA ASN A 41 16.41 -15.22 3.65
C ASN A 41 15.64 -14.95 4.94
N GLU A 42 14.90 -13.85 5.03
CA GLU A 42 14.14 -13.48 6.23
C GLU A 42 12.62 -13.44 6.01
N THR A 43 11.86 -13.84 7.05
CA THR A 43 10.39 -13.76 7.08
C THR A 43 9.90 -12.87 8.22
N MET A 44 8.64 -12.46 8.13
CA MET A 44 7.88 -11.75 9.15
C MET A 44 6.43 -12.24 9.18
N LYS A 45 5.75 -12.01 10.31
CA LYS A 45 4.31 -12.17 10.42
C LYS A 45 3.57 -10.97 9.85
N ALA A 46 2.52 -11.22 9.09
CA ALA A 46 1.64 -10.18 8.57
C ALA A 46 0.17 -10.63 8.64
N LEU A 47 -0.73 -9.70 8.96
CA LEU A 47 -2.17 -9.91 8.81
C LEU A 47 -2.53 -9.73 7.34
N VAL A 48 -3.04 -10.78 6.71
CA VAL A 48 -3.41 -10.77 5.30
C VAL A 48 -4.90 -10.98 5.11
N TRP A 49 -5.43 -10.37 4.06
CA TRP A 49 -6.79 -10.62 3.61
C TRP A 49 -6.88 -11.95 2.85
N GLN A 50 -7.77 -12.84 3.27
CA GLN A 50 -7.96 -14.16 2.66
C GLN A 50 -9.23 -14.27 1.81
N GLY A 51 -10.03 -13.20 1.78
CA GLY A 51 -11.35 -13.17 1.20
C GLY A 51 -12.31 -12.37 2.06
N LYS A 52 -13.51 -12.10 1.53
CA LYS A 52 -14.57 -11.43 2.28
C LYS A 52 -14.78 -12.10 3.66
N ASN A 53 -14.76 -11.28 4.70
CA ASN A 53 -14.90 -11.66 6.11
C ASN A 53 -13.81 -12.60 6.64
N THR A 54 -12.67 -12.73 5.94
CA THR A 54 -11.61 -13.68 6.33
C THR A 54 -10.25 -13.00 6.29
N VAL A 55 -9.55 -13.01 7.43
CA VAL A 55 -8.16 -12.56 7.57
C VAL A 55 -7.37 -13.59 8.34
N GLU A 56 -6.07 -13.65 8.10
CA GLU A 56 -5.17 -14.61 8.75
C GLU A 56 -3.82 -13.97 9.01
N VAL A 57 -3.17 -14.34 10.11
CA VAL A 57 -1.76 -13.99 10.32
C VAL A 57 -0.90 -15.09 9.70
N ILE A 58 -0.15 -14.75 8.66
CA ILE A 58 0.76 -15.67 7.96
C ILE A 58 2.22 -15.26 8.14
N GLU A 59 3.13 -16.19 7.93
CA GLU A 59 4.54 -15.89 7.67
C GLU A 59 4.71 -15.51 6.19
N CYS A 60 5.37 -14.38 5.93
CA CYS A 60 5.69 -13.89 4.59
C CYS A 60 7.12 -13.31 4.56
N PRO A 61 7.75 -13.13 3.39
CA PRO A 61 9.06 -12.49 3.32
C PRO A 61 9.06 -11.09 3.96
N LYS A 62 10.14 -10.72 4.65
CA LYS A 62 10.34 -9.30 5.03
C LYS A 62 10.36 -8.44 3.76
N PRO A 63 9.84 -7.20 3.79
CA PRO A 63 9.97 -6.31 2.65
C PRO A 63 11.43 -5.91 2.44
N LYS A 64 11.79 -5.53 1.22
CA LYS A 64 13.07 -4.88 0.92
C LYS A 64 12.85 -3.47 0.38
N ILE A 65 13.92 -2.68 0.36
CA ILE A 65 13.93 -1.38 -0.32
C ILE A 65 13.74 -1.63 -1.82
N ILE A 66 12.70 -1.05 -2.39
CA ILE A 66 12.36 -1.15 -3.82
C ILE A 66 12.82 0.13 -4.52
N GLU A 67 12.54 1.28 -3.92
CA GLU A 67 12.87 2.59 -4.43
C GLU A 67 13.89 3.32 -3.55
N PRO A 68 14.73 4.21 -4.11
CA PRO A 68 15.73 4.94 -3.34
C PRO A 68 15.18 5.75 -2.16
N ARG A 69 13.89 6.11 -2.16
CA ARG A 69 13.25 6.91 -1.11
C ARG A 69 12.53 6.08 -0.04
N ASP A 70 12.54 4.76 -0.16
CA ASP A 70 11.81 3.88 0.77
C ASP A 70 12.42 3.89 2.17
N VAL A 71 11.57 3.58 3.15
CA VAL A 71 11.96 3.33 4.53
C VAL A 71 11.25 2.07 4.99
N ILE A 72 12.00 1.14 5.58
CA ILE A 72 11.42 -0.05 6.23
C ILE A 72 11.36 0.21 7.72
N LEU A 73 10.17 0.01 8.30
CA LEU A 73 9.94 0.13 9.73
C LEU A 73 9.81 -1.26 10.35
N LYS A 74 10.51 -1.49 11.45
CA LYS A 74 10.11 -2.51 12.42
C LYS A 74 8.92 -1.98 13.20
N VAL A 75 7.72 -2.46 12.84
CA VAL A 75 6.47 -2.06 13.50
C VAL A 75 6.52 -2.43 14.99
N THR A 76 6.22 -1.46 15.84
CA THR A 76 6.18 -1.64 17.32
C THR A 76 4.79 -1.48 17.91
N GLY A 77 3.86 -0.92 17.15
CA GLY A 77 2.46 -0.79 17.51
C GLY A 77 1.63 -0.43 16.29
N SER A 78 0.42 -0.98 16.24
CA SER A 78 -0.59 -0.73 15.20
C SER A 78 -1.96 -0.65 15.86
N THR A 79 -2.88 0.09 15.25
CA THR A 79 -4.30 0.10 15.59
C THR A 79 -5.12 -0.54 14.47
N VAL A 80 -6.42 -0.70 14.73
CA VAL A 80 -7.42 -1.12 13.75
C VAL A 80 -8.33 0.08 13.50
N CYS A 81 -8.48 0.45 12.24
CA CYS A 81 -9.33 1.55 11.83
C CYS A 81 -10.74 1.05 11.47
N GLY A 82 -11.73 1.93 11.56
CA GLY A 82 -13.07 1.63 11.03
C GLY A 82 -13.06 1.36 9.52
N SER A 83 -12.13 1.97 8.78
CA SER A 83 -11.96 1.77 7.34
C SER A 83 -11.48 0.36 6.98
N ASP A 84 -10.78 -0.35 7.88
CA ASP A 84 -10.37 -1.74 7.67
C ASP A 84 -11.59 -2.66 7.47
N LEU A 85 -12.76 -2.29 8.00
CA LEU A 85 -14.00 -3.04 7.79
C LEU A 85 -14.45 -3.01 6.33
N HIS A 86 -14.15 -1.94 5.58
CA HIS A 86 -14.44 -1.90 4.13
C HIS A 86 -13.59 -2.93 3.38
N LEU A 87 -12.32 -3.12 3.79
CA LEU A 87 -11.43 -4.15 3.24
C LEU A 87 -11.93 -5.55 3.64
N LEU A 88 -12.22 -5.75 4.92
CA LEU A 88 -12.73 -7.03 5.44
C LEU A 88 -14.00 -7.46 4.70
N HIS A 89 -14.95 -6.55 4.48
CA HIS A 89 -16.20 -6.85 3.79
C HIS A 89 -16.08 -7.00 2.26
N GLY A 90 -14.87 -6.78 1.70
CA GLY A 90 -14.61 -6.85 0.27
C GLY A 90 -15.27 -5.72 -0.51
N SER A 91 -15.31 -4.51 0.06
CA SER A 91 -15.87 -3.32 -0.59
C SER A 91 -14.87 -2.61 -1.50
N VAL A 92 -13.57 -2.83 -1.27
CA VAL A 92 -12.48 -2.39 -2.16
C VAL A 92 -12.22 -3.50 -3.15
N ILE A 93 -12.38 -3.19 -4.44
CA ILE A 93 -12.55 -4.22 -5.47
C ILE A 93 -11.23 -4.80 -5.97
N GLU A 94 -10.14 -4.04 -5.80
CA GLU A 94 -8.78 -4.46 -6.17
C GLU A 94 -8.07 -5.29 -5.08
N MET A 95 -8.72 -5.50 -3.93
CA MET A 95 -8.18 -6.37 -2.89
C MET A 95 -8.03 -7.80 -3.41
N GLU A 96 -6.82 -8.35 -3.31
CA GLU A 96 -6.57 -9.75 -3.63
C GLU A 96 -6.18 -10.56 -2.39
N LYS A 97 -6.34 -11.88 -2.53
CA LYS A 97 -5.93 -12.83 -1.51
C LYS A 97 -4.43 -12.69 -1.23
N GLY A 98 -4.08 -12.46 0.03
CA GLY A 98 -2.72 -12.31 0.50
C GLY A 98 -2.25 -10.86 0.64
N ASP A 99 -3.05 -9.86 0.27
CA ASP A 99 -2.71 -8.45 0.55
C ASP A 99 -2.59 -8.21 2.06
N ILE A 100 -1.47 -7.59 2.45
CA ILE A 100 -1.20 -7.25 3.84
C ILE A 100 -2.04 -6.02 4.22
N LEU A 101 -2.73 -6.13 5.35
CA LEU A 101 -3.59 -5.08 5.88
C LEU A 101 -2.87 -4.20 6.91
N GLY A 102 -3.41 -2.99 7.11
CA GLY A 102 -3.01 -2.07 8.17
C GLY A 102 -2.39 -0.78 7.63
N HIS A 103 -2.95 0.35 8.06
CA HIS A 103 -2.52 1.69 7.64
C HIS A 103 -2.36 2.66 8.83
N GLU A 104 -2.42 2.15 10.05
CA GLU A 104 -2.27 2.92 11.29
C GLU A 104 -1.18 2.31 12.17
N PHE A 105 0.08 2.63 11.90
CA PHE A 105 1.20 2.03 12.63
C PHE A 105 2.36 3.00 12.93
N CYS A 106 3.12 2.64 13.97
CA CYS A 106 4.36 3.29 14.34
C CYS A 106 5.46 2.25 14.57
N GLY A 107 6.70 2.68 14.42
CA GLY A 107 7.83 1.76 14.46
C GLY A 107 9.16 2.44 14.63
N ILE A 108 10.18 1.61 14.59
CA ILE A 108 11.58 2.02 14.53
C ILE A 108 12.08 1.79 13.10
N ILE A 109 12.78 2.75 12.52
CA ILE A 109 13.38 2.60 11.20
C ILE A 109 14.42 1.47 11.25
N ASP A 110 14.21 0.43 10.45
CA ASP A 110 15.07 -0.75 10.30
C ASP A 110 16.04 -0.55 9.12
N GLN A 111 15.55 0.00 8.01
CA GLN A 111 16.36 0.30 6.81
C GLN A 111 15.90 1.58 6.12
N VAL A 112 16.81 2.23 5.39
CA VAL A 112 16.54 3.42 4.57
C VAL A 112 17.12 3.24 3.16
N GLY A 113 16.40 3.73 2.16
CA GLY A 113 16.89 3.80 0.80
C GLY A 113 17.96 4.88 0.60
N SER A 114 18.71 4.78 -0.50
CA SER A 114 19.88 5.61 -0.78
C SER A 114 19.59 7.11 -0.98
N ALA A 115 18.34 7.49 -1.26
CA ALA A 115 17.90 8.87 -1.43
C ALA A 115 17.18 9.44 -0.19
N VAL A 116 17.07 8.68 0.90
CA VAL A 116 16.52 9.18 2.18
C VAL A 116 17.58 10.04 2.88
N LYS A 117 17.26 11.33 3.07
CA LYS A 117 18.20 12.33 3.64
C LYS A 117 17.84 12.80 5.04
N ASN A 118 16.57 12.68 5.42
CA ASN A 118 16.02 13.32 6.62
C ASN A 118 15.72 12.32 7.76
N HIS A 119 16.01 11.04 7.53
CA HIS A 119 15.75 9.96 8.46
C HIS A 119 16.92 8.97 8.50
N LYS A 120 17.07 8.28 9.63
CA LYS A 120 18.12 7.27 9.83
C LYS A 120 17.62 6.07 10.61
N VAL A 121 18.30 4.94 10.41
CA VAL A 121 18.05 3.69 11.16
C VAL A 121 18.08 3.97 12.67
N GLY A 122 17.12 3.38 13.39
CA GLY A 122 16.94 3.54 14.84
C GLY A 122 15.99 4.66 15.26
N GLU A 123 15.54 5.54 14.35
CA GLU A 123 14.56 6.57 14.68
C GLU A 123 13.16 5.99 14.89
N ARG A 124 12.43 6.56 15.86
CA ARG A 124 11.01 6.25 16.07
C ARG A 124 10.14 7.17 15.24
N VAL A 125 9.26 6.59 14.43
CA VAL A 125 8.38 7.31 13.50
C VAL A 125 6.96 6.76 13.53
N VAL A 126 6.00 7.58 13.11
CA VAL A 126 4.62 7.21 12.81
C VAL A 126 4.45 7.26 11.30
N ALA A 127 3.88 6.21 10.70
CA ALA A 127 3.59 6.21 9.28
C ALA A 127 2.29 6.99 9.03
N SER A 128 2.34 7.94 8.09
CA SER A 128 1.11 8.52 7.56
C SER A 128 0.43 7.48 6.67
N PHE A 129 -0.89 7.31 6.81
CA PHE A 129 -1.64 6.44 5.91
C PHE A 129 -1.69 6.99 4.47
N GLN A 130 -1.48 8.30 4.29
CA GLN A 130 -1.45 8.93 2.98
C GLN A 130 -0.07 8.80 2.36
N ILE A 131 0.02 8.13 1.22
CA ILE A 131 1.27 8.08 0.45
C ILE A 131 1.32 9.33 -0.44
N ALA A 132 2.20 10.28 -0.11
CA ALA A 132 2.30 11.57 -0.80
C ALA A 132 3.72 11.86 -1.33
N CYS A 133 3.82 12.44 -2.52
CA CYS A 133 5.11 12.66 -3.20
C CYS A 133 5.95 13.81 -2.60
N GLY A 134 5.30 14.76 -1.94
CA GLY A 134 5.94 15.95 -1.36
C GLY A 134 6.24 17.09 -2.35
N ASP A 135 6.04 16.91 -3.66
CA ASP A 135 6.53 17.87 -4.68
C ASP A 135 5.49 18.36 -5.70
N CYS A 136 4.34 17.70 -5.83
CA CYS A 136 3.25 18.12 -6.73
C CYS A 136 2.57 19.41 -6.25
N MET A 137 1.66 19.97 -7.06
CA MET A 137 0.98 21.22 -6.73
C MET A 137 0.25 21.13 -5.38
N TYR A 138 -0.48 20.03 -5.15
CA TYR A 138 -1.21 19.79 -3.90
C TYR A 138 -0.28 19.59 -2.72
N CYS A 139 0.78 18.80 -2.87
CA CYS A 139 1.77 18.59 -1.81
C CYS A 139 2.46 19.89 -1.40
N LYS A 140 2.85 20.74 -2.35
CA LYS A 140 3.42 22.07 -2.07
C LYS A 140 2.46 23.01 -1.33
N LYS A 141 1.15 22.83 -1.54
CA LYS A 141 0.08 23.52 -0.81
C LYS A 141 -0.30 22.84 0.52
N LYS A 142 0.41 21.78 0.93
CA LYS A 142 0.12 20.97 2.12
C LYS A 142 -1.22 20.23 2.06
N LEU A 143 -1.68 19.91 0.85
CA LEU A 143 -2.89 19.14 0.57
C LEU A 143 -2.50 17.70 0.21
N SER A 144 -1.86 16.99 1.14
CA SER A 144 -1.25 15.67 0.88
C SER A 144 -2.25 14.61 0.44
N SER A 145 -3.52 14.68 0.86
CA SER A 145 -4.58 13.75 0.45
C SER A 145 -4.89 13.77 -1.05
N GLN A 146 -4.56 14.88 -1.73
CA GLN A 146 -4.78 15.06 -3.17
C GLN A 146 -3.47 14.89 -3.95
N CYS A 147 -2.57 14.04 -3.49
CA CYS A 147 -1.32 13.79 -4.20
C CYS A 147 -1.61 13.17 -5.58
N GLU A 148 -1.10 13.79 -6.64
CA GLU A 148 -1.37 13.39 -8.03
C GLU A 148 -0.43 12.29 -8.55
N LYS A 149 0.60 11.94 -7.79
CA LYS A 149 1.76 11.18 -8.29
C LYS A 149 1.99 9.83 -7.62
N THR A 150 1.16 9.43 -6.66
CA THR A 150 1.40 8.24 -5.84
C THR A 150 0.36 7.15 -6.03
N ASN A 151 -0.62 7.42 -6.89
CA ASN A 151 -1.69 6.50 -7.23
C ASN A 151 -1.86 6.53 -8.75
N SER A 152 -1.82 5.36 -9.36
CA SER A 152 -2.00 5.14 -10.80
C SER A 152 -3.36 4.55 -11.14
N ASN A 153 -4.27 4.43 -10.18
CA ASN A 153 -5.55 3.78 -10.37
C ASN A 153 -6.44 4.57 -11.33
N THR A 154 -6.68 4.00 -12.52
CA THR A 154 -7.50 4.64 -13.54
C THR A 154 -8.99 4.56 -13.24
N ILE A 155 -9.42 3.57 -12.45
CA ILE A 155 -10.80 3.38 -12.01
C ILE A 155 -11.15 4.45 -10.98
N GLU A 156 -10.31 4.65 -9.98
CA GLU A 156 -10.49 5.74 -9.01
C GLU A 156 -10.57 7.09 -9.73
N ASN A 157 -9.64 7.33 -10.66
CA ASN A 157 -9.64 8.56 -11.45
C ASN A 157 -10.95 8.74 -12.24
N ALA A 158 -11.48 7.66 -12.83
CA ALA A 158 -12.75 7.69 -13.56
C ALA A 158 -13.96 7.91 -12.64
N MET A 159 -13.95 7.32 -11.44
CA MET A 159 -15.05 7.41 -10.47
C MET A 159 -15.13 8.78 -9.80
N TYR A 160 -14.00 9.38 -9.45
CA TYR A 160 -13.94 10.60 -8.65
C TYR A 160 -13.50 11.85 -9.43
N GLY A 161 -13.13 11.70 -10.70
CA GLY A 161 -12.71 12.81 -11.57
C GLY A 161 -11.29 13.33 -11.26
N GLY A 162 -10.52 12.59 -10.46
CA GLY A 162 -9.15 12.90 -10.08
C GLY A 162 -8.58 11.80 -9.19
N ARG A 163 -7.25 11.75 -9.07
CA ARG A 163 -6.55 10.77 -8.22
C ARG A 163 -6.30 11.33 -6.83
N THR A 164 -6.43 10.48 -5.82
CA THR A 164 -6.04 10.79 -4.46
C THR A 164 -4.71 10.12 -4.09
N ALA A 165 -4.18 10.47 -2.92
CA ALA A 165 -2.88 10.02 -2.47
C ALA A 165 -2.85 8.52 -2.15
N GLY A 166 -2.14 7.75 -2.98
CA GLY A 166 -1.84 6.31 -2.83
C GLY A 166 -2.80 5.53 -1.95
N MET A 167 -4.08 5.52 -2.36
CA MET A 167 -5.10 4.64 -1.81
C MET A 167 -5.01 3.27 -2.49
#